data_AF-A0A3D8IVZ2-F1
#
_entry.id   AF-A0A3D8IVZ2-F1
#
_cell.length_a   1.000
_cell.length_b   1.000
_cell.length_c   1.000
_cell.angle_alpha   90.00
_cell.angle_beta   90.00
_cell.angle_gamma   90.00
#
_symmetry.space_group_name_H-M   'P 1'
#
loop_
_entity.id
_entity.type
_entity.pdbx_description
1 polymer ?
#
loop_
_entity_poly.entity_id
_entity_poly.type
_entity_poly.pdbx_seq_one_letter_code
_entity_poly.pdbx_strand_id
1 'polypeptide(L)'
;MMHLVLIGFMASGKSTFAKQLSASLKLPVFSTDDWISSQTQLSISEIFTSYGENEFRVWEQRAYRVIMDLEQRYIIDCGGGFILQGRMKELGRVYYLDVSLEIIEKRLCGKERQKRPLSKDFKELYIQRKRLYEKESLLKVNQIEEIIEDWKRINAPLP
;
A
#
# COMPACT_ATOMS: atom_id res chain seq x y z
N MET A 1 -6.41 17.00 -1.85
CA MET A 1 -6.85 16.93 -0.42
C MET A 1 -5.90 16.03 0.36
N MET A 2 -5.99 15.93 1.69
CA MET A 2 -5.17 14.98 2.46
C MET A 2 -5.90 13.63 2.59
N HIS A 3 -5.40 12.60 1.90
CA HIS A 3 -5.85 11.22 2.05
C HIS A 3 -5.14 10.52 3.23
N LEU A 4 -5.66 9.36 3.66
CA LEU A 4 -4.99 8.45 4.59
C LEU A 4 -4.28 7.38 3.75
N VAL A 5 -2.96 7.38 3.69
CA VAL A 5 -2.19 6.54 2.76
C VAL A 5 -1.49 5.40 3.52
N LEU A 6 -1.78 4.16 3.17
CA LEU A 6 -1.14 2.97 3.75
C LEU A 6 -0.06 2.44 2.81
N ILE A 7 1.19 2.42 3.29
CA ILE A 7 2.33 1.84 2.56
C ILE A 7 2.97 0.68 3.34
N GLY A 8 3.79 -0.09 2.64
CA GLY A 8 4.47 -1.25 3.18
C GLY A 8 4.43 -2.45 2.23
N PHE A 9 5.24 -3.46 2.55
CA PHE A 9 5.47 -4.60 1.66
C PHE A 9 4.19 -5.42 1.41
N MET A 10 4.20 -6.26 0.36
CA MET A 10 3.11 -7.23 0.16
C MET A 10 3.00 -8.15 1.40
N ALA A 11 1.80 -8.64 1.69
CA ALA A 11 1.48 -9.44 2.88
C ALA A 11 1.71 -8.76 4.26
N SER A 12 2.00 -7.44 4.33
CA SER A 12 2.07 -6.74 5.63
C SER A 12 0.71 -6.57 6.31
N GLY A 13 -0.40 -6.68 5.57
CA GLY A 13 -1.77 -6.62 6.09
C GLY A 13 -2.53 -5.32 5.80
N LYS A 14 -1.99 -4.46 4.93
CA LYS A 14 -2.58 -3.14 4.60
C LYS A 14 -4.05 -3.19 4.23
N SER A 15 -4.47 -4.13 3.38
CA SER A 15 -5.88 -4.29 2.98
C SER A 15 -6.81 -4.69 4.12
N THR A 16 -6.29 -5.36 5.16
CA THR A 16 -7.03 -5.62 6.40
C THR A 16 -7.19 -4.33 7.20
N PHE A 17 -6.10 -3.59 7.40
CA PHE A 17 -6.12 -2.29 8.06
C PHE A 17 -7.02 -1.29 7.33
N ALA A 18 -6.98 -1.22 5.99
CA ALA A 18 -7.81 -0.34 5.18
C ALA A 18 -9.30 -0.59 5.39
N LYS A 19 -9.72 -1.86 5.41
CA LYS A 19 -11.12 -2.27 5.67
C LYS A 19 -11.57 -1.91 7.09
N GLN A 20 -10.73 -2.15 8.09
CA GLN A 20 -11.02 -1.80 9.47
C GLN A 20 -11.06 -0.28 9.68
N LEU A 21 -10.09 0.47 9.14
CA LEU A 21 -10.04 1.93 9.16
C LEU A 21 -11.26 2.54 8.48
N SER A 22 -11.71 1.96 7.36
CA SER A 22 -12.90 2.41 6.64
C SER A 22 -14.14 2.33 7.53
N ALA A 23 -14.33 1.22 8.24
CA ALA A 23 -15.41 1.07 9.21
C ALA A 23 -15.30 2.06 10.39
N SER A 24 -14.10 2.25 10.96
CA SER A 24 -13.88 3.11 12.12
C SER A 24 -13.92 4.62 11.81
N LEU A 25 -13.51 5.03 10.61
CA LEU A 25 -13.38 6.43 10.20
C LEU A 25 -14.47 6.88 9.21
N LYS A 26 -15.31 5.95 8.73
CA LYS A 26 -16.34 6.17 7.69
C LYS A 26 -15.79 6.77 6.39
N LEU A 27 -14.55 6.39 6.02
CA LEU A 27 -13.91 6.80 4.78
C LEU A 27 -13.93 5.66 3.74
N PRO A 28 -14.18 5.96 2.46
CA PRO A 28 -14.07 4.96 1.39
C PRO A 28 -12.61 4.49 1.21
N VAL A 29 -12.41 3.25 0.76
CA VAL A 29 -11.09 2.70 0.43
C VAL A 29 -10.86 2.83 -1.08
N PHE A 30 -9.67 3.29 -1.47
CA PHE A 30 -9.14 3.18 -2.82
C PHE A 30 -7.94 2.23 -2.78
N SER A 31 -8.06 1.05 -3.37
CA SER A 31 -6.96 0.10 -3.52
C SER A 31 -6.35 0.29 -4.90
N THR A 32 -5.04 0.54 -4.98
CA THR A 32 -4.36 0.71 -6.28
C THR A 32 -4.41 -0.56 -7.10
N ASP A 33 -4.28 -1.70 -6.42
CA ASP A 33 -4.21 -3.03 -7.01
C ASP A 33 -5.58 -3.45 -7.58
N ASP A 34 -6.67 -3.16 -6.85
CA ASP A 34 -8.04 -3.38 -7.32
C ASP A 34 -8.42 -2.38 -8.43
N TRP A 35 -7.98 -1.11 -8.33
CA TRP A 35 -8.21 -0.13 -9.39
C TRP A 35 -7.55 -0.55 -10.70
N ILE A 36 -6.25 -0.91 -10.68
CA ILE A 36 -5.54 -1.39 -11.87
C ILE A 36 -6.26 -2.60 -12.47
N SER A 37 -6.63 -3.58 -11.64
CA SER A 37 -7.34 -4.78 -12.09
C SER A 37 -8.70 -4.46 -12.72
N SER A 38 -9.41 -3.45 -12.20
CA SER A 38 -10.68 -2.97 -12.77
C SER A 38 -10.50 -2.27 -14.13
N GLN A 39 -9.40 -1.55 -14.34
CA GLN A 39 -9.15 -0.84 -15.60
C GLN A 39 -8.65 -1.76 -16.71
N THR A 40 -7.90 -2.80 -16.36
CA THR A 40 -7.34 -3.76 -17.32
C THR A 40 -8.25 -4.96 -17.59
N GLN A 41 -9.21 -5.23 -16.69
CA GLN A 41 -10.00 -6.48 -16.65
C GLN A 41 -9.12 -7.74 -16.49
N LEU A 42 -7.96 -7.58 -15.86
CA LEU A 42 -6.97 -8.63 -15.63
C LEU A 42 -6.51 -8.61 -14.17
N SER A 43 -6.22 -9.77 -13.60
CA SER A 43 -5.50 -9.83 -12.33
C SER A 43 -4.06 -9.33 -12.50
N ILE A 44 -3.44 -8.88 -11.40
CA ILE A 44 -2.04 -8.45 -11.40
C ILE A 44 -1.11 -9.55 -11.93
N SER A 45 -1.38 -10.82 -11.61
CA SER A 45 -0.57 -11.96 -12.10
C SER A 45 -0.63 -12.10 -13.62
N GLU A 46 -1.81 -11.90 -14.22
CA GLU A 46 -2.00 -11.90 -15.68
C GLU A 46 -1.30 -10.69 -16.32
N ILE A 47 -1.36 -9.50 -15.72
CA ILE A 47 -0.63 -8.32 -16.23
C ILE A 47 0.89 -8.60 -16.26
N PHE A 48 1.45 -9.10 -15.16
CA PHE A 48 2.88 -9.44 -15.10
C PHE A 48 3.27 -10.56 -16.07
N THR A 49 2.40 -11.54 -16.30
CA THR A 49 2.67 -12.68 -17.20
C THR A 49 2.55 -12.29 -18.68
N SER A 50 1.58 -11.44 -19.04
CA SER A 50 1.30 -11.07 -20.42
C SER A 50 2.06 -9.84 -20.90
N TYR A 51 2.35 -8.87 -20.03
CA TYR A 51 2.93 -7.57 -20.39
C TYR A 51 4.20 -7.21 -19.58
N GLY A 52 4.51 -7.97 -18.52
CA GLY A 52 5.68 -7.75 -17.68
C GLY A 52 5.53 -6.60 -16.67
N GLU A 53 6.56 -6.43 -15.83
CA GLU A 53 6.55 -5.44 -14.75
C GLU A 53 6.48 -3.99 -15.27
N ASN A 54 7.16 -3.68 -16.39
CA ASN A 54 7.23 -2.32 -16.91
C ASN A 54 5.85 -1.75 -17.26
N GLU A 55 4.98 -2.54 -17.90
CA GLU A 55 3.60 -2.11 -18.18
C GLU A 55 2.78 -1.96 -16.89
N PHE A 56 2.95 -2.87 -15.92
CA PHE A 56 2.31 -2.71 -14.62
C PHE A 56 2.73 -1.41 -13.90
N ARG A 57 3.99 -0.99 -14.02
CA ARG A 57 4.46 0.31 -13.49
C ARG A 57 3.79 1.50 -14.19
N VAL A 58 3.49 1.42 -15.49
CA VAL A 58 2.70 2.45 -16.21
C VAL A 58 1.28 2.54 -15.63
N TRP A 59 0.64 1.42 -15.31
CA TRP A 59 -0.68 1.40 -14.67
C TRP A 59 -0.67 1.93 -13.23
N GLU A 60 0.34 1.58 -12.42
CA GLU A 60 0.52 2.22 -11.12
C GLU A 60 0.73 3.75 -11.25
N GLN A 61 1.48 4.22 -12.25
CA GLN A 61 1.65 5.66 -12.47
C GLN A 61 0.34 6.37 -12.86
N ARG A 62 -0.54 5.69 -13.62
CA ARG A 62 -1.90 6.19 -13.91
C ARG A 62 -2.75 6.27 -12.65
N ALA A 63 -2.73 5.23 -11.82
CA ALA A 63 -3.42 5.21 -10.52
C ALA A 63 -2.95 6.35 -9.60
N TYR A 64 -1.64 6.65 -9.57
CA TYR A 64 -1.10 7.79 -8.79
C TYR A 64 -1.71 9.13 -9.20
N ARG A 65 -1.83 9.39 -10.51
CA ARG A 65 -2.47 10.62 -11.02
C ARG A 65 -3.95 10.67 -10.64
N VAL A 66 -4.68 9.57 -10.85
CA VAL A 66 -6.10 9.47 -10.47
C VAL A 66 -6.32 9.76 -8.98
N ILE A 67 -5.43 9.30 -8.09
CA ILE A 67 -5.53 9.59 -6.64
C ILE A 67 -5.31 11.08 -6.32
N MET A 68 -4.43 11.77 -7.05
CA MET A 68 -4.21 13.21 -6.86
C MET A 68 -5.46 14.03 -7.18
N ASP A 69 -6.23 13.59 -8.18
CA ASP A 69 -7.42 14.28 -8.68
C ASP A 69 -8.71 13.94 -7.88
N LEU A 70 -8.63 13.13 -6.81
CA LEU A 70 -9.80 12.74 -6.01
C LEU A 70 -10.35 13.90 -5.15
N GLU A 71 -11.62 14.24 -5.40
CA GLU A 71 -12.36 15.32 -4.73
C GLU A 71 -12.87 15.00 -3.31
N GLN A 72 -12.74 13.77 -2.84
CA GLN A 72 -13.04 13.39 -1.46
C GLN A 72 -11.87 12.64 -0.82
N ARG A 73 -11.90 12.50 0.51
CA ARG A 73 -10.84 11.80 1.25
C ARG A 73 -11.06 10.29 1.19
N TYR A 74 -10.00 9.56 0.85
CA TYR A 74 -9.99 8.10 0.86
C TYR A 74 -8.93 7.56 1.83
N ILE A 75 -9.09 6.28 2.17
CA ILE A 75 -8.00 5.42 2.62
C ILE A 75 -7.37 4.78 1.37
N ILE A 76 -6.13 5.15 1.06
CA ILE A 76 -5.39 4.60 -0.08
C ILE A 76 -4.63 3.35 0.41
N ASP A 77 -5.00 2.17 -0.10
CA ASP A 77 -4.23 0.94 0.07
C ASP A 77 -3.28 0.77 -1.12
N CYS A 78 -2.01 1.03 -0.90
CA CYS A 78 -1.00 1.04 -1.96
C CYS A 78 -0.43 -0.36 -2.23
N GLY A 79 -0.33 -0.72 -3.50
CA GLY A 79 0.41 -1.89 -3.98
C GLY A 79 1.86 -1.88 -3.48
N GLY A 80 2.45 -3.06 -3.30
CA GLY A 80 3.80 -3.19 -2.74
C GLY A 80 4.92 -2.54 -3.59
N GLY A 81 4.66 -2.21 -4.86
CA GLY A 81 5.57 -1.48 -5.74
C GLY A 81 5.26 0.02 -5.87
N PHE A 82 4.06 0.44 -5.45
CA PHE A 82 3.48 1.75 -5.72
C PHE A 82 4.29 2.94 -5.18
N ILE A 83 5.11 2.69 -4.14
CA ILE A 83 6.10 3.61 -3.56
C ILE A 83 7.09 4.19 -4.60
N LEU A 84 7.24 3.53 -5.76
CA LEU A 84 8.13 3.95 -6.84
C LEU A 84 7.52 5.01 -7.79
N GLN A 85 6.21 5.27 -7.72
CA GLN A 85 5.51 6.09 -8.72
C GLN A 85 5.55 7.60 -8.49
N GLY A 86 5.86 8.03 -7.27
CA GLY A 86 5.80 9.42 -6.87
C GLY A 86 6.05 9.59 -5.37
N ARG A 87 5.77 10.79 -4.86
CA ARG A 87 6.00 11.14 -3.46
C ARG A 87 4.72 10.90 -2.67
N MET A 88 4.68 9.84 -1.86
CA MET A 88 3.44 9.44 -1.18
C MET A 88 2.89 10.54 -0.25
N LYS A 89 3.77 11.42 0.26
CA LYS A 89 3.41 12.59 1.07
C LYS A 89 2.59 13.65 0.31
N GLU A 90 2.59 13.64 -1.02
CA GLU A 90 1.76 14.53 -1.84
C GLU A 90 0.31 14.02 -1.95
N LEU A 91 0.09 12.70 -1.83
CA LEU A 91 -1.24 12.10 -1.76
C LEU A 91 -1.90 12.34 -0.38
N GLY A 92 -1.11 12.51 0.68
CA GLY A 92 -1.61 12.83 2.00
C GLY A 92 -0.74 12.29 3.13
N ARG A 93 -1.40 11.78 4.17
CA ARG A 93 -0.73 11.36 5.41
C ARG A 93 -0.38 9.88 5.35
N VAL A 94 0.92 9.59 5.41
CA VAL A 94 1.47 8.29 5.06
C VAL A 94 1.82 7.47 6.31
N TYR A 95 1.21 6.29 6.43
CA TYR A 95 1.43 5.33 7.51
C TYR A 95 2.09 4.07 6.94
N TYR A 96 3.21 3.64 7.53
CA TYR A 96 3.96 2.47 7.10
C TYR A 96 3.75 1.29 8.06
N LEU A 97 3.17 0.20 7.55
CA LEU A 97 3.09 -1.08 8.26
C LEU A 97 4.43 -1.82 8.15
N ASP A 98 5.32 -1.58 9.12
CA ASP A 98 6.70 -2.12 9.17
C ASP A 98 6.75 -3.57 9.68
N VAL A 99 6.23 -4.49 8.88
CA VAL A 99 6.25 -5.94 9.19
C VAL A 99 7.57 -6.56 8.76
N SER A 100 8.21 -7.33 9.67
CA SER A 100 9.50 -7.96 9.43
C SER A 100 9.48 -8.95 8.25
N LEU A 101 10.63 -9.08 7.58
CA LEU A 101 10.80 -10.00 6.45
C LEU A 101 10.37 -11.43 6.82
N GLU A 102 10.75 -11.94 7.98
CA GLU A 102 10.36 -13.28 8.46
C GLU A 102 8.83 -13.46 8.53
N ILE A 103 8.09 -12.45 9.01
CA ILE A 103 6.63 -12.49 9.08
C ILE A 103 6.02 -12.40 7.67
N ILE A 104 6.58 -11.56 6.79
CA ILE A 104 6.18 -11.49 5.37
C ILE A 104 6.37 -12.86 4.69
N GLU A 105 7.54 -13.47 4.84
CA GLU A 105 7.88 -14.78 4.30
C GLU A 105 6.92 -15.85 4.83
N LYS A 106 6.67 -15.89 6.15
CA LYS A 106 5.73 -16.83 6.77
C LYS A 106 4.30 -16.67 6.23
N ARG A 107 3.83 -15.43 6.01
CA ARG A 107 2.50 -15.16 5.46
C ARG A 107 2.39 -15.57 3.98
N LEU A 108 3.42 -15.31 3.17
CA LEU A 108 3.48 -15.75 1.76
C LEU A 108 3.58 -17.28 1.64
N CYS A 109 4.25 -17.95 2.58
CA CYS A 109 4.32 -19.42 2.63
C CYS A 109 2.96 -20.10 2.89
N GLY A 110 1.94 -19.37 3.34
CA GLY A 110 0.64 -19.93 3.76
C GLY A 110 -0.27 -20.46 2.65
N LYS A 111 0.09 -20.30 1.36
CA LYS A 111 -0.71 -20.83 0.23
C LYS A 111 0.08 -21.52 -0.89
N GLU A 112 1.37 -21.20 -1.10
CA GLU A 112 2.10 -21.68 -2.29
C GLU A 112 3.54 -22.16 -2.01
N ARG A 113 3.74 -23.17 -1.15
CA ARG A 113 5.12 -23.66 -0.92
C ARG A 113 5.34 -25.14 -0.57
N GLN A 114 5.06 -26.00 -1.54
CA GLN A 114 6.06 -27.02 -1.86
C GLN A 114 7.02 -26.47 -2.95
N LYS A 115 8.35 -26.66 -2.77
CA LYS A 115 9.46 -26.55 -3.76
C LYS A 115 10.30 -25.25 -3.98
N ARG A 116 10.01 -24.04 -3.47
CA ARG A 116 10.83 -22.81 -3.80
C ARG A 116 11.24 -21.87 -2.63
N PRO A 117 12.52 -21.83 -2.17
CA PRO A 117 13.10 -20.71 -1.40
C PRO A 117 12.94 -19.36 -2.12
N LEU A 118 12.77 -18.26 -1.37
CA LEU A 118 12.70 -16.92 -1.96
C LEU A 118 14.13 -16.50 -2.34
N SER A 119 14.31 -15.97 -3.54
CA SER A 119 15.63 -15.66 -4.07
C SER A 119 16.31 -14.52 -3.30
N LYS A 120 17.63 -14.38 -3.45
CA LYS A 120 18.39 -13.27 -2.83
C LYS A 120 17.78 -11.91 -3.18
N ASP A 121 17.33 -11.78 -4.43
CA ASP A 121 16.64 -10.62 -4.99
C ASP A 121 15.42 -10.19 -4.15
N PHE A 122 14.67 -11.12 -3.56
CA PHE A 122 13.51 -10.78 -2.71
C PHE A 122 13.93 -10.08 -1.41
N LYS A 123 15.02 -10.55 -0.77
CA LYS A 123 15.57 -9.92 0.44
C LYS A 123 16.17 -8.55 0.13
N GLU A 124 16.86 -8.42 -1.00
CA GLU A 124 17.40 -7.14 -1.47
C GLU A 124 16.28 -6.15 -1.79
N LEU A 125 15.24 -6.58 -2.51
CA LEU A 125 14.05 -5.80 -2.80
C LEU A 125 13.33 -5.34 -1.52
N TYR A 126 13.21 -6.20 -0.50
CA TYR A 126 12.67 -5.83 0.80
C TYR A 126 13.50 -4.72 1.47
N ILE A 127 14.84 -4.84 1.49
CA ILE A 127 15.74 -3.84 2.08
C ILE A 127 15.65 -2.49 1.33
N GLN A 128 15.63 -2.53 -0.01
CA GLN A 128 15.49 -1.34 -0.84
C GLN A 128 14.15 -0.64 -0.60
N ARG A 129 13.03 -1.37 -0.66
CA ARG A 129 11.69 -0.81 -0.45
C ARG A 129 11.47 -0.33 0.99
N LYS A 130 12.02 -1.02 2.00
CA LYS A 130 11.95 -0.57 3.40
C LYS A 130 12.51 0.85 3.58
N ARG A 131 13.68 1.15 3.02
CA ARG A 131 14.28 2.50 3.07
C ARG A 131 13.38 3.57 2.44
N LEU A 132 12.69 3.23 1.34
CA LEU A 132 11.73 4.14 0.69
C LEU A 132 10.47 4.34 1.55
N TYR A 133 9.92 3.27 2.13
CA TYR A 133 8.78 3.38 3.02
C TYR A 133 9.11 4.23 4.25
N GLU A 134 10.28 4.03 4.87
CA GLU A 134 10.75 4.82 6.00
C GLU A 134 10.85 6.31 5.66
N LYS A 135 11.44 6.65 4.51
CA LYS A 135 11.58 8.03 4.01
C LYS A 135 10.22 8.69 3.74
N GLU A 136 9.30 7.99 3.09
CA GLU A 136 8.00 8.53 2.66
C GLU A 136 6.90 8.45 3.73
N SER A 137 7.07 7.64 4.76
CA SER A 137 6.17 7.60 5.91
C SER A 137 6.27 8.84 6.79
N LEU A 138 5.20 9.10 7.54
CA LEU A 138 5.20 9.96 8.73
C LEU A 138 5.36 9.12 10.01
N LEU A 139 4.62 8.02 10.09
CA LEU A 139 4.62 7.09 11.21
C LEU A 139 4.81 5.66 10.72
N LYS A 140 5.63 4.91 11.46
CA LYS A 140 5.59 3.45 11.46
C LYS A 140 4.49 3.02 12.41
N VAL A 141 3.67 2.06 12.01
CA VAL A 141 2.51 1.60 12.77
C VAL A 141 2.44 0.07 12.76
N ASN A 142 2.07 -0.50 13.91
CA ASN A 142 1.87 -1.93 14.10
C ASN A 142 0.43 -2.26 14.51
N GLN A 143 -0.29 -1.26 15.03
CA GLN A 143 -1.68 -1.31 15.47
C GLN A 143 -2.51 -0.28 14.70
N ILE A 144 -3.83 -0.49 14.64
CA ILE A 144 -4.73 0.37 13.88
C ILE A 144 -5.13 1.62 14.68
N GLU A 145 -5.14 1.48 16.00
CA GLU A 145 -5.42 2.52 16.99
C GLU A 145 -4.47 3.71 16.82
N GLU A 146 -3.18 3.46 16.60
CA GLU A 146 -2.15 4.48 16.30
C GLU A 146 -2.55 5.39 15.13
N ILE A 147 -3.12 4.81 14.08
CA ILE A 147 -3.59 5.51 12.88
C ILE A 147 -4.87 6.28 13.18
N ILE A 148 -5.82 5.65 13.89
CA ILE A 148 -7.13 6.25 14.22
C ILE A 148 -6.96 7.47 15.13
N GLU A 149 -6.12 7.40 16.16
CA GLU A 149 -5.86 8.49 17.08
C GLU A 149 -5.19 9.67 16.38
N ASP A 150 -4.11 9.41 15.63
CA ASP A 150 -3.39 10.45 14.90
C ASP A 150 -4.26 11.09 13.80
N TRP A 151 -5.06 10.29 13.08
CA TRP A 151 -5.98 10.80 12.07
C TRP A 151 -7.13 11.61 12.67
N LYS A 152 -7.68 11.21 13.83
CA LYS A 152 -8.71 12.00 14.52
C LYS A 152 -8.13 13.31 15.05
N ARG A 153 -6.93 13.28 15.65
CA ARG A 153 -6.26 14.45 16.24
C ARG A 153 -6.07 15.60 15.24
N ILE A 154 -5.66 15.30 14.00
CA ILE A 154 -5.42 16.33 12.96
C ILE A 154 -6.69 16.75 12.21
N ASN A 155 -7.78 16.02 12.35
CA ASN A 155 -9.07 16.28 11.69
C ASN A 155 -10.18 16.61 12.70
N ALA A 156 -9.83 16.83 13.97
CA ALA A 156 -10.74 17.36 14.97
C ALA A 156 -11.20 18.76 14.52
N PRO A 157 -12.45 19.16 14.82
CA PRO A 157 -12.84 20.56 14.73
C PRO A 157 -11.85 21.40 15.54
N LEU A 158 -11.46 22.55 15.00
CA LEU A 158 -10.81 23.57 15.82
C LEU A 158 -11.80 24.01 16.92
N PRO A 159 -11.31 24.28 18.14
CA PRO A 159 -12.14 24.73 19.26
C PRO A 159 -12.77 26.10 19.00
#